data_AF-A0A842HJY2-F1
#
_entry.id   AF-A0A842HJY2-F1
#
_cell.length_a   1.000
_cell.length_b   1.000
_cell.length_c   1.000
_cell.angle_alpha   90.00
_cell.angle_beta   90.00
_cell.angle_gamma   90.00
#
_symmetry.space_group_name_H-M   'P 1'
#
loop_
_entity.id
_entity.type
_entity.pdbx_description
1 polymer ?
#
loop_
_entity_poly.entity_id
_entity_poly.type
_entity_poly.pdbx_seq_one_letter_code
_entity_poly.pdbx_strand_id
1 'polypeptide(L)'
;MRNLCRLISLLLLPSTLTVAVSAAAEPLTSAKASFVAMLWNQSSSAALPEKGLPVDLYYKNGSDYVPLKYRVCQLGEPQGYNGPNPMPIYRKMSALDGQPQYRPIMDCQIPQASQQFIIFIVAEQGGLRSIAVDASPQHIPDGDVMLINLTSRQMAAELRGSQQMLQPSQSMIFKIPKSDTPNLPVKIATWDSGAWKMIYSTSTRIADDRPYIGILYLNEGRRENYRLRFFRNLNLLRNTSTQES
;
A
#
# COMPACT_ATOMS: atom_id res chain seq x y z
N MET A 1 -89.26 -2.92 6.57
CA MET A 1 -87.96 -3.61 6.77
C MET A 1 -86.88 -2.55 6.83
N ARG A 2 -86.25 -2.39 8.00
CA ARG A 2 -85.37 -1.26 8.33
C ARG A 2 -83.90 -1.60 8.06
N ASN A 3 -83.19 -0.62 7.51
CA ASN A 3 -81.74 -0.51 7.31
C ASN A 3 -80.94 -0.80 8.59
N LEU A 4 -79.73 -1.36 8.47
CA LEU A 4 -78.61 -0.98 9.34
C LEU A 4 -77.23 -1.38 8.75
N CYS A 5 -76.51 -0.34 8.30
CA CYS A 5 -75.09 -0.03 8.47
C CYS A 5 -74.11 -1.15 8.85
N ARG A 6 -73.15 -1.47 7.96
CA ARG A 6 -71.85 -2.06 8.33
C ARG A 6 -70.79 -0.95 8.42
N LEU A 7 -70.34 -0.67 9.65
CA LEU A 7 -69.16 0.13 9.96
C LEU A 7 -67.90 -0.60 9.49
N ILE A 8 -67.09 0.04 8.66
CA ILE A 8 -65.71 -0.36 8.36
C ILE A 8 -64.82 0.35 9.39
N SER A 9 -64.24 -0.41 10.32
CA SER A 9 -63.27 0.12 11.28
C SER A 9 -61.87 0.12 10.64
N LEU A 10 -61.35 1.32 10.38
CA LEU A 10 -59.95 1.55 10.03
C LEU A 10 -59.06 1.27 11.27
N LEU A 11 -58.20 0.27 11.18
CA LEU A 11 -57.12 0.04 12.14
C LEU A 11 -55.91 0.89 11.75
N LEU A 12 -55.70 1.98 12.49
CA LEU A 12 -54.46 2.76 12.47
C LEU A 12 -53.40 2.02 13.30
N LEU A 13 -52.38 1.48 12.64
CA LEU A 13 -51.21 0.92 13.32
C LEU A 13 -50.23 2.06 13.69
N PRO A 14 -49.72 2.11 14.92
CA PRO A 14 -48.72 3.10 15.33
C PRO A 14 -47.38 2.77 14.67
N SER A 15 -46.87 3.69 13.85
CA SER A 15 -45.53 3.60 13.26
C SER A 15 -44.49 3.96 14.33
N THR A 16 -43.78 2.96 14.85
CA THR A 16 -42.64 3.18 15.75
C THR A 16 -41.44 3.68 14.96
N LEU A 17 -41.19 4.98 15.04
CA LEU A 17 -39.98 5.61 14.49
C LEU A 17 -38.77 5.10 15.29
N THR A 18 -38.00 4.19 14.70
CA THR A 18 -36.76 3.70 15.32
C THR A 18 -35.64 4.69 14.99
N VAL A 19 -35.29 5.55 15.94
CA VAL A 19 -34.13 6.43 15.82
C VAL A 19 -32.89 5.55 15.97
N ALA A 20 -32.22 5.25 14.86
CA ALA A 20 -30.91 4.61 14.87
C ALA A 20 -29.90 5.57 15.51
N VAL A 21 -29.53 5.31 16.76
CA VAL A 21 -28.41 5.96 17.42
C VAL A 21 -27.15 5.52 16.68
N SER A 22 -26.61 6.39 15.84
CA SER A 22 -25.32 6.19 15.18
C SER A 22 -24.26 6.01 16.27
N ALA A 23 -23.67 4.81 16.36
CA ALA A 23 -22.51 4.57 17.20
C ALA A 23 -21.45 5.64 16.86
N ALA A 24 -21.01 6.38 17.86
CA ALA A 24 -19.92 7.34 17.70
C ALA A 24 -18.69 6.54 17.24
N ALA A 25 -18.24 6.78 16.01
CA ALA A 25 -17.01 6.20 15.51
C ALA A 25 -15.88 6.55 16.48
N GLU A 26 -15.15 5.54 16.96
CA GLU A 26 -14.00 5.77 17.82
C GLU A 26 -13.06 6.78 17.14
N PRO A 27 -12.49 7.73 17.90
CA PRO A 27 -11.65 8.76 17.33
C PRO A 27 -10.47 8.09 16.63
N LEU A 28 -10.40 8.28 15.31
CA LEU A 28 -9.25 7.91 14.48
C LEU A 28 -8.00 8.48 15.16
N THR A 29 -7.16 7.61 15.71
CA THR A 29 -5.94 8.01 16.40
C THR A 29 -5.05 8.75 15.41
N SER A 30 -4.77 10.03 15.69
CA SER A 30 -3.89 10.83 14.83
C SER A 30 -2.47 10.26 14.94
N ALA A 31 -1.99 9.64 13.87
CA ALA A 31 -0.62 9.15 13.81
C ALA A 31 0.29 10.30 13.36
N LYS A 32 1.30 10.65 14.17
CA LYS A 32 2.45 11.43 13.72
C LYS A 32 3.50 10.46 13.18
N ALA A 33 3.81 10.56 11.89
CA ALA A 33 4.76 9.67 11.23
C ALA A 33 5.46 10.36 10.05
N SER A 34 6.56 9.77 9.59
CA SER A 34 7.22 10.14 8.33
C SER A 34 7.08 9.02 7.31
N PHE A 35 6.95 9.37 6.03
CA PHE A 35 6.85 8.39 4.98
C PHE A 35 7.50 8.84 3.67
N VAL A 36 7.78 7.87 2.81
CA VAL A 36 8.09 8.10 1.39
C VAL A 36 7.08 7.35 0.53
N ALA A 37 6.78 7.88 -0.65
CA ALA A 37 5.84 7.25 -1.58
C ALA A 37 6.54 6.86 -2.89
N MET A 38 6.14 5.72 -3.45
CA MET A 38 6.59 5.23 -4.75
C MET A 38 5.37 4.88 -5.58
N LEU A 39 5.31 5.37 -6.83
CA LEU A 39 4.34 4.89 -7.81
C LEU A 39 4.96 3.71 -8.57
N TRP A 40 4.39 2.53 -8.37
CA TRP A 40 4.71 1.32 -9.09
C TRP A 40 3.80 1.19 -10.32
N ASN A 41 4.41 1.16 -11.50
CA ASN A 41 3.72 0.86 -12.75
C ASN A 41 4.15 -0.53 -13.24
N GLN A 42 3.19 -1.46 -13.35
CA GLN A 42 3.43 -2.84 -13.81
C GLN A 42 3.53 -2.95 -15.34
N SER A 43 3.14 -1.91 -16.09
CA SER A 43 3.23 -1.93 -17.54
C SER A 43 4.69 -1.79 -17.99
N SER A 44 5.20 -2.86 -18.61
CA SER A 44 6.55 -2.93 -19.20
C SER A 44 6.75 -1.98 -20.38
N SER A 45 5.65 -1.47 -20.91
CA SER A 45 5.63 -0.50 -21.98
C SER A 45 6.08 0.83 -21.42
N ALA A 46 7.24 1.32 -21.88
CA ALA A 46 7.68 2.70 -21.67
C ALA A 46 6.60 3.73 -22.10
N ALA A 47 5.60 3.33 -22.89
CA ALA A 47 4.33 4.03 -22.91
C ALA A 47 3.55 3.66 -21.64
N LEU A 48 3.73 4.47 -20.58
CA LEU A 48 2.58 4.94 -19.80
C LEU A 48 1.43 5.13 -20.79
N PRO A 49 0.18 4.72 -20.50
CA PRO A 49 -0.91 5.00 -21.42
C PRO A 49 -0.77 6.46 -21.86
N GLU A 50 -0.68 6.71 -23.18
CA GLU A 50 -0.52 8.08 -23.73
C GLU A 50 -1.60 9.03 -23.17
N LYS A 51 -2.65 8.45 -22.57
CA LYS A 51 -3.64 9.06 -21.70
C LYS A 51 -3.60 8.49 -20.27
N GLY A 52 -2.67 8.97 -19.45
CA GLY A 52 -2.87 9.09 -18.00
C GLY A 52 -1.95 8.27 -17.09
N LEU A 53 -0.83 8.88 -16.68
CA LEU A 53 -0.31 8.96 -15.30
C LEU A 53 0.97 9.81 -15.36
N PRO A 54 0.91 11.09 -14.96
CA PRO A 54 0.94 11.45 -13.54
C PRO A 54 -0.41 11.99 -13.07
N VAL A 55 -0.97 11.35 -12.05
CA VAL A 55 -2.13 11.88 -11.33
C VAL A 55 -1.58 12.70 -10.18
N ASP A 56 -2.04 13.94 -10.04
CA ASP A 56 -1.76 14.72 -8.84
C ASP A 56 -2.50 14.07 -7.66
N LEU A 57 -1.74 13.35 -6.85
CA LEU A 57 -2.23 12.72 -5.63
C LEU A 57 -2.00 13.65 -4.47
N TYR A 58 -2.94 13.68 -3.54
CA TYR A 58 -2.88 14.52 -2.35
C TYR A 58 -3.25 13.68 -1.13
N TYR A 59 -2.83 14.12 0.04
CA TYR A 59 -3.26 13.59 1.32
C TYR A 59 -3.57 14.73 2.27
N LYS A 60 -4.30 14.45 3.34
CA LYS A 60 -4.51 15.43 4.42
C LYS A 60 -3.41 15.31 5.46
N ASN A 61 -2.79 16.44 5.80
CA ASN A 61 -1.91 16.57 6.94
C ASN A 61 -2.51 17.63 7.88
N GLY A 62 -3.17 17.20 8.96
CA GLY A 62 -4.07 18.06 9.71
C GLY A 62 -5.25 18.52 8.85
N SER A 63 -5.40 19.84 8.67
CA SER A 63 -6.44 20.45 7.83
C SER A 63 -6.08 20.52 6.35
N ASP A 64 -4.80 20.42 6.01
CA ASP A 64 -4.29 20.88 4.72
C ASP A 64 -4.15 19.73 3.74
N TYR A 65 -4.52 19.99 2.48
CA TYR A 65 -4.28 19.06 1.38
C TYR A 65 -2.86 19.26 0.84
N VAL A 66 -1.99 18.29 1.08
CA VAL A 66 -0.59 18.32 0.68
C VAL A 66 -0.38 17.45 -0.57
N PRO A 67 0.31 17.93 -1.61
CA PRO A 67 0.68 17.10 -2.76
C PRO A 67 1.56 15.93 -2.31
N LEU A 68 1.21 14.72 -2.75
CA LEU A 68 1.95 13.51 -2.47
C LEU A 68 3.19 13.44 -3.37
N LYS A 69 4.37 13.63 -2.78
CA LYS A 69 5.65 13.59 -3.50
C LYS A 69 6.14 12.16 -3.74
N TYR A 70 5.62 11.50 -4.77
CA TYR A 70 6.06 10.17 -5.21
C TYR A 70 7.01 10.24 -6.42
N ARG A 71 7.76 9.17 -6.65
CA ARG A 71 8.50 8.95 -7.91
C ARG A 71 8.08 7.63 -8.55
N VAL A 72 8.17 7.55 -9.88
CA VAL A 72 7.84 6.34 -10.62
C VAL A 72 8.98 5.33 -10.46
N CYS A 73 8.66 4.16 -9.92
CA CYS A 73 9.59 3.04 -9.70
C CYS A 73 10.86 3.45 -8.91
N GLN A 74 10.77 4.49 -8.08
CA GLN A 74 11.82 5.01 -7.20
C GLN A 74 11.17 5.55 -5.92
N LEU A 75 11.92 5.54 -4.81
CA LEU A 75 11.44 6.17 -3.58
C LEU A 75 11.35 7.69 -3.79
N GLY A 76 10.22 8.27 -3.38
CA GLY A 76 9.99 9.71 -3.40
C GLY A 76 10.72 10.46 -2.29
N GLU A 77 10.27 11.69 -2.04
CA GLU A 77 10.81 12.52 -0.97
C GLU A 77 10.14 12.19 0.37
N PRO A 78 10.88 12.25 1.49
CA PRO A 78 10.29 12.13 2.82
C PRO A 78 9.23 13.20 3.06
N GLN A 79 8.13 12.79 3.68
CA GLN A 79 6.98 13.63 4.00
C GLN A 79 6.53 13.34 5.44
N GLY A 80 5.93 14.33 6.09
CA GLY A 80 5.29 14.17 7.39
C GLY A 80 3.81 13.83 7.23
N TYR A 81 3.28 13.05 8.16
CA TYR A 81 1.87 12.72 8.24
C TYR A 81 1.36 12.93 9.66
N ASN A 82 0.25 13.68 9.77
CA ASN A 82 -0.54 13.85 10.98
C ASN A 82 -2.01 13.73 10.59
N GLY A 83 -2.56 12.53 10.71
CA GLY A 83 -3.92 12.27 10.24
C GLY A 83 -4.45 10.90 10.67
N PRO A 84 -5.64 10.54 10.18
CA PRO A 84 -6.30 9.28 10.51
C PRO A 84 -5.57 8.05 9.94
N ASN A 85 -5.85 6.88 10.51
CA ASN A 85 -5.47 5.60 9.93
C ASN A 85 -6.76 4.76 9.69
N PRO A 86 -7.12 4.41 8.44
CA PRO A 86 -6.34 4.54 7.21
C PRO A 86 -6.17 5.98 6.72
N MET A 87 -5.05 6.21 6.02
CA MET A 87 -4.71 7.49 5.38
C MET A 87 -5.45 7.62 4.05
N PRO A 88 -6.42 8.55 3.91
CA PRO A 88 -7.11 8.74 2.65
C PRO A 88 -6.22 9.48 1.66
N ILE A 89 -6.17 8.98 0.42
CA ILE A 89 -5.46 9.61 -0.69
C ILE A 89 -6.49 10.19 -1.66
N TYR A 90 -6.28 11.44 -2.02
CA TYR A 90 -7.20 12.27 -2.79
C TYR A 90 -6.64 12.54 -4.19
N ARG A 91 -7.56 12.78 -5.12
CA ARG A 91 -7.29 13.41 -6.41
C ARG A 91 -7.86 14.82 -6.41
N LYS A 92 -7.09 15.79 -6.88
CA LYS A 92 -7.57 17.13 -7.14
C LYS A 92 -8.39 17.16 -8.43
N MET A 93 -9.57 17.74 -8.36
CA MET A 93 -10.51 17.96 -9.44
C MET A 93 -10.84 19.45 -9.51
N SER A 94 -11.24 19.94 -10.68
CA SER A 94 -11.78 21.29 -10.82
C SER A 94 -13.30 21.22 -10.69
N ALA A 95 -13.87 21.96 -9.74
CA ALA A 95 -15.32 22.13 -9.66
C ALA A 95 -15.82 23.08 -10.77
N LEU A 96 -17.15 23.15 -10.96
CA LEU A 96 -17.78 24.00 -11.97
C LEU A 96 -17.50 25.50 -11.77
N ASP A 97 -17.27 25.92 -10.52
CA ASP A 97 -16.91 27.28 -10.12
C ASP A 97 -15.40 27.57 -10.22
N GLY A 98 -14.61 26.61 -10.70
CA GLY A 98 -13.15 26.70 -10.81
C GLY A 98 -12.40 26.46 -9.50
N GLN A 99 -13.08 26.23 -8.38
CA GLN A 99 -12.42 25.92 -7.11
C GLN A 99 -11.86 24.49 -7.09
N PRO A 100 -10.74 24.25 -6.40
CA PRO A 100 -10.19 22.91 -6.28
C PRO A 100 -11.08 22.05 -5.37
N GLN A 101 -11.54 20.92 -5.89
CA GLN A 101 -12.24 19.89 -5.13
C GLN A 101 -11.34 18.67 -4.95
N TYR A 102 -11.26 18.14 -3.74
CA TYR A 102 -10.46 16.95 -3.44
C TYR A 102 -11.38 15.76 -3.21
N ARG A 103 -11.29 14.77 -4.10
CA ARG A 103 -12.08 13.55 -4.02
C ARG A 103 -11.21 12.39 -3.53
N PRO A 104 -11.58 11.68 -2.45
CA PRO A 104 -10.84 10.48 -2.04
C PRO A 104 -10.96 9.42 -3.13
N ILE A 105 -9.85 8.76 -3.44
CA ILE A 105 -9.77 7.75 -4.51
C ILE A 105 -9.19 6.41 -4.04
N MET A 106 -8.47 6.39 -2.93
CA MET A 106 -8.01 5.17 -2.27
C MET A 106 -7.68 5.46 -0.80
N ASP A 107 -7.73 4.42 0.02
CA ASP A 107 -7.26 4.45 1.39
C ASP A 107 -5.93 3.69 1.52
N CYS A 108 -5.07 4.16 2.41
CA CYS A 108 -3.78 3.54 2.71
C CYS A 108 -3.72 3.12 4.17
N GLN A 109 -3.76 1.81 4.42
CA GLN A 109 -3.67 1.26 5.76
C GLN A 109 -2.24 1.40 6.29
N ILE A 110 -2.01 2.36 7.20
CA ILE A 110 -0.70 2.56 7.81
C ILE A 110 -0.46 1.42 8.82
N PRO A 111 0.72 0.76 8.81
CA PRO A 111 1.07 -0.22 9.83
C PRO A 111 0.96 0.37 11.24
N GLN A 112 0.36 -0.39 12.17
CA GLN A 112 0.18 0.07 13.55
C GLN A 112 1.53 0.38 14.20
N ALA A 113 1.58 1.43 15.02
CA ALA A 113 2.77 1.89 15.74
C ALA A 113 3.99 2.28 14.86
N SER A 114 3.84 2.32 13.53
CA SER A 114 4.93 2.74 12.65
C SER A 114 5.13 4.25 12.71
N GLN A 115 6.37 4.66 13.00
CA GLN A 115 6.80 6.06 12.91
C GLN A 115 7.36 6.40 11.52
N GLN A 116 7.79 5.37 10.78
CA GLN A 116 8.41 5.49 9.47
C GLN A 116 7.86 4.40 8.55
N PHE A 117 7.20 4.78 7.46
CA PHE A 117 6.64 3.80 6.52
C PHE A 117 6.89 4.17 5.06
N ILE A 118 6.72 3.20 4.18
CA ILE A 118 6.80 3.39 2.73
C ILE A 118 5.45 3.07 2.13
N ILE A 119 4.92 3.98 1.32
CA ILE A 119 3.71 3.76 0.54
C ILE A 119 4.10 3.31 -0.87
N PHE A 120 3.69 2.12 -1.25
CA PHE A 120 3.69 1.66 -2.64
C PHE A 120 2.31 1.89 -3.24
N ILE A 121 2.24 2.78 -4.21
CA ILE A 121 1.03 3.04 -5.00
C ILE A 121 1.13 2.19 -6.24
N VAL A 122 0.23 1.25 -6.45
CA VAL A 122 0.25 0.35 -7.61
C VAL A 122 -0.85 0.78 -8.56
N ALA A 123 -0.47 1.09 -9.81
CA ALA A 123 -1.42 1.34 -10.88
C ALA A 123 -1.85 0.03 -11.53
N GLU A 124 -3.17 -0.21 -11.61
CA GLU A 124 -3.78 -1.41 -12.17
C GLU A 124 -4.94 -1.03 -13.11
N GLN A 125 -5.47 -1.98 -13.89
CA GLN A 125 -6.49 -1.71 -14.92
C GLN A 125 -7.78 -1.06 -14.38
N GLY A 126 -8.08 -1.20 -13.08
CA GLY A 126 -9.26 -0.63 -12.42
C GLY A 126 -9.02 0.64 -11.60
N GLY A 127 -7.77 1.11 -11.48
CA GLY A 127 -7.46 2.29 -10.66
C GLY A 127 -6.12 2.20 -9.94
N LEU A 128 -6.05 2.86 -8.79
CA LEU A 128 -4.88 2.84 -7.92
C LEU A 128 -5.20 2.05 -6.67
N ARG A 129 -4.26 1.24 -6.22
CA ARG A 129 -4.25 0.69 -4.85
C ARG A 129 -2.99 1.12 -4.13
N SER A 130 -3.01 0.99 -2.81
CA SER A 130 -1.84 1.28 -2.00
C SER A 130 -1.49 0.11 -1.08
N ILE A 131 -0.20 -0.02 -0.79
CA ILE A 131 0.33 -0.88 0.28
C ILE A 131 1.29 0.00 1.09
N ALA A 132 1.08 0.10 2.40
CA ALA A 132 2.07 0.67 3.29
C ALA A 132 2.79 -0.44 4.06
N VAL A 133 4.11 -0.28 4.19
CA VAL A 133 4.97 -1.19 4.97
C VAL A 133 5.74 -0.39 5.99
N ASP A 134 5.95 -0.98 7.17
CA ASP A 134 6.74 -0.35 8.22
C ASP A 134 8.21 -0.40 7.79
N ALA A 135 8.83 0.76 7.74
CA ALA A 135 10.22 0.94 7.35
C ALA A 135 11.08 1.40 8.53
N SER A 136 10.54 1.34 9.75
CA SER A 136 11.27 1.64 10.97
C SER A 136 12.45 0.67 11.14
N PRO A 137 13.61 1.12 11.65
CA PRO A 137 14.78 0.27 11.86
C PRO A 137 14.52 -0.95 12.74
N GLN A 138 13.56 -0.85 13.66
CA GLN A 138 13.15 -1.94 14.55
C GLN A 138 12.34 -3.01 13.80
N HIS A 139 11.65 -2.62 12.73
CA HIS A 139 10.88 -3.54 11.91
C HIS A 139 11.75 -4.25 10.87
N ILE A 140 12.65 -3.52 10.20
CA ILE A 140 13.60 -4.09 9.23
C ILE A 140 15.02 -3.88 9.76
N PRO A 141 15.56 -4.85 10.53
CA PRO A 141 16.93 -4.77 11.03
C PRO A 141 17.96 -4.67 9.91
N ASP A 142 19.11 -4.09 10.22
CA ASP A 142 20.25 -4.04 9.30
C ASP A 142 20.72 -5.47 8.97
N GLY A 143 21.03 -5.72 7.69
CA GLY A 143 21.40 -7.04 7.18
C GLY A 143 20.22 -7.94 6.79
N ASP A 144 19.00 -7.62 7.26
CA ASP A 144 17.79 -8.35 6.88
C ASP A 144 17.14 -7.77 5.61
N VAL A 145 16.28 -8.60 5.00
CA VAL A 145 15.59 -8.27 3.75
C VAL A 145 14.09 -8.37 3.95
N MET A 146 13.37 -7.26 3.78
CA MET A 146 11.92 -7.32 3.60
C MET A 146 11.60 -7.59 2.14
N LEU A 147 10.86 -8.66 1.85
CA LEU A 147 10.36 -8.97 0.52
C LEU A 147 8.86 -8.69 0.44
N ILE A 148 8.43 -7.95 -0.58
CA ILE A 148 7.04 -7.57 -0.82
C ILE A 148 6.56 -8.24 -2.10
N ASN A 149 5.45 -8.96 -2.02
CA ASN A 149 4.80 -9.55 -3.18
C ASN A 149 3.71 -8.62 -3.73
N LEU A 150 4.02 -7.85 -4.77
CA LEU A 150 3.04 -7.01 -5.47
C LEU A 150 2.23 -7.76 -6.53
N THR A 151 2.48 -9.06 -6.74
CA THR A 151 1.75 -9.88 -7.71
C THR A 151 0.40 -10.30 -7.16
N SER A 152 -0.49 -10.76 -8.05
CA SER A 152 -1.77 -11.37 -7.72
C SER A 152 -1.66 -12.85 -7.33
N ARG A 153 -0.46 -13.44 -7.36
CA ARG A 153 -0.23 -14.86 -7.10
C ARG A 153 0.48 -15.09 -5.78
N GLN A 154 0.26 -16.25 -5.20
CA GLN A 154 1.03 -16.73 -4.07
C GLN A 154 2.42 -17.14 -4.53
N MET A 155 3.44 -16.72 -3.77
CA MET A 155 4.84 -16.91 -4.12
C MET A 155 5.57 -17.62 -2.98
N ALA A 156 6.51 -18.49 -3.32
CA ALA A 156 7.51 -19.00 -2.39
C ALA A 156 8.85 -18.34 -2.71
N ALA A 157 9.55 -17.88 -1.68
CA ALA A 157 10.86 -17.24 -1.83
C ALA A 157 11.87 -17.89 -0.90
N GLU A 158 13.08 -18.13 -1.41
CA GLU A 158 14.24 -18.59 -0.67
C GLU A 158 15.36 -17.56 -0.78
N LEU A 159 15.81 -17.01 0.34
CA LEU A 159 16.91 -16.07 0.45
C LEU A 159 17.98 -16.70 1.37
N ARG A 160 19.13 -17.10 0.81
CA ARG A 160 20.23 -17.78 1.55
C ARG A 160 19.71 -18.91 2.47
N GLY A 161 18.88 -19.80 1.91
CA GLY A 161 18.30 -20.94 2.63
C GLY A 161 17.12 -20.61 3.56
N SER A 162 16.83 -19.34 3.81
CA SER A 162 15.62 -18.91 4.53
C SER A 162 14.43 -18.93 3.56
N GLN A 163 13.43 -19.77 3.81
CA GLN A 163 12.28 -19.98 2.94
C GLN A 163 11.01 -19.43 3.57
N GLN A 164 10.23 -18.66 2.80
CA GLN A 164 8.90 -18.20 3.23
C GLN A 164 7.90 -18.17 2.07
N MET A 165 6.62 -18.26 2.43
CA MET A 165 5.49 -18.07 1.52
C MET A 165 4.95 -16.65 1.66
N LEU A 166 4.70 -16.00 0.53
CA LEU A 166 4.15 -14.65 0.44
C LEU A 166 2.81 -14.70 -0.30
N GLN A 167 1.74 -14.35 0.39
CA GLN A 167 0.43 -14.10 -0.21
C GLN A 167 0.48 -12.84 -1.11
N PRO A 168 -0.49 -12.67 -2.03
CA PRO A 168 -0.65 -11.44 -2.78
C PRO A 168 -0.70 -10.22 -1.84
N SER A 169 0.04 -9.16 -2.18
CA SER A 169 0.17 -7.92 -1.39
C SER A 169 0.79 -8.08 0.00
N GLN A 170 1.33 -9.25 0.36
CA GLN A 170 2.01 -9.47 1.63
C GLN A 170 3.46 -8.99 1.57
N SER A 171 3.97 -8.55 2.72
CA SER A 171 5.40 -8.36 2.97
C SER A 171 5.88 -9.30 4.08
N MET A 172 7.11 -9.79 3.97
CA MET A 172 7.73 -10.66 4.96
C MET A 172 9.22 -10.30 5.13
N ILE A 173 9.73 -10.43 6.35
CA ILE A 173 11.14 -10.21 6.66
C ILE A 173 11.88 -11.55 6.64
N PHE A 174 12.93 -11.60 5.84
CA PHE A 174 13.89 -12.69 5.79
C PHE A 174 15.08 -12.32 6.68
N LYS A 175 15.24 -13.09 7.76
CA LYS A 175 16.46 -13.06 8.56
C LYS A 175 17.59 -13.66 7.74
N ILE A 176 18.60 -12.87 7.40
CA ILE A 176 19.69 -13.33 6.55
C ILE A 176 20.87 -13.74 7.43
N PRO A 177 21.29 -15.02 7.42
CA PRO A 177 22.48 -15.43 8.13
C PRO A 177 23.69 -14.65 7.61
N LYS A 178 24.56 -14.18 8.52
CA LYS A 178 25.82 -13.54 8.17
C LYS A 178 26.64 -14.46 7.26
N SER A 179 27.36 -13.88 6.30
CA SER A 179 28.20 -14.61 5.36
C SER A 179 29.44 -13.82 5.03
N ASP A 180 30.56 -14.51 4.82
CA ASP A 180 31.80 -13.90 4.32
C ASP A 180 31.64 -13.38 2.87
N THR A 181 30.57 -13.76 2.18
CA THR A 181 30.28 -13.30 0.83
C THR A 181 29.12 -12.28 0.81
N PRO A 182 29.26 -11.15 0.10
CA PRO A 182 28.19 -10.17 -0.03
C PRO A 182 27.05 -10.64 -0.97
N ASN A 183 27.15 -11.84 -1.52
CA ASN A 183 26.19 -12.37 -2.47
C ASN A 183 25.03 -13.05 -1.73
N LEU A 184 23.81 -12.60 -2.02
CA LEU A 184 22.56 -13.18 -1.57
C LEU A 184 21.96 -14.01 -2.71
N PRO A 185 22.01 -15.35 -2.65
CA PRO A 185 21.26 -16.18 -3.58
C PRO A 185 19.76 -16.04 -3.29
N VAL A 186 18.98 -15.84 -4.35
CA VAL A 186 17.53 -15.65 -4.30
C VAL A 186 16.86 -16.60 -5.28
N LYS A 187 15.90 -17.39 -4.80
CA LYS A 187 15.02 -18.22 -5.64
C LYS A 187 13.58 -17.84 -5.37
N ILE A 188 12.78 -17.70 -6.43
CA ILE A 188 11.35 -17.45 -6.35
C ILE A 188 10.61 -18.51 -7.16
N ALA A 189 9.55 -19.06 -6.58
CA ALA A 189 8.62 -19.95 -7.23
C ALA A 189 7.19 -19.42 -7.11
N THR A 190 6.35 -19.74 -8.09
CA THR A 190 4.90 -19.52 -8.05
C THR A 190 4.20 -20.86 -7.97
N TRP A 191 3.03 -20.91 -7.33
CA TRP A 191 2.15 -22.06 -7.42
C TRP A 191 1.39 -21.98 -8.75
N ASP A 192 1.56 -22.99 -9.61
CA ASP A 192 0.89 -23.06 -10.90
C ASP A 192 0.51 -24.52 -11.17
N SER A 193 -0.77 -24.74 -11.52
CA SER A 193 -1.28 -26.06 -11.95
C SER A 193 -0.98 -27.21 -10.96
N GLY A 194 -1.01 -26.92 -9.65
CA GLY A 194 -0.80 -27.92 -8.60
C GLY A 194 0.67 -28.22 -8.26
N ALA A 195 1.62 -27.45 -8.81
CA ALA A 195 3.03 -27.59 -8.49
C ALA A 195 3.73 -26.24 -8.29
N TRP A 196 4.79 -26.24 -7.49
CA TRP A 196 5.71 -25.11 -7.39
C TRP A 196 6.59 -25.05 -8.63
N LYS A 197 6.52 -23.96 -9.38
CA LYS A 197 7.38 -23.71 -10.53
C LYS A 197 8.33 -22.57 -10.21
N MET A 198 9.63 -22.84 -10.32
CA MET A 198 10.65 -21.80 -10.20
C MET A 198 10.53 -20.85 -11.38
N ILE A 199 10.41 -19.56 -11.09
CA ILE A 199 10.23 -18.47 -12.07
C ILE A 199 11.40 -17.50 -12.06
N TYR A 200 12.21 -17.53 -11.01
CA TYR A 200 13.34 -16.63 -10.84
C TYR A 200 14.41 -17.30 -9.99
N SER A 201 15.67 -17.22 -10.42
CA SER A 201 16.83 -17.64 -9.66
C SER A 201 17.98 -16.69 -9.98
N THR A 202 18.49 -16.00 -8.97
CA THR A 202 19.56 -15.01 -9.15
C THR A 202 20.44 -14.92 -7.92
N SER A 203 21.48 -14.09 -8.00
CA SER A 203 22.24 -13.64 -6.87
C SER A 203 22.35 -12.11 -6.93
N THR A 204 22.11 -11.44 -5.80
CA THR A 204 22.27 -9.99 -5.68
C THR A 204 23.31 -9.67 -4.62
N ARG A 205 24.03 -8.56 -4.76
CA ARG A 205 24.92 -8.08 -3.70
C ARG A 205 24.13 -7.34 -2.63
N ILE A 206 24.22 -7.80 -1.40
CA ILE A 206 23.73 -7.11 -0.20
C ILE A 206 24.92 -6.81 0.72
N ALA A 207 24.78 -5.78 1.55
CA ALA A 207 25.71 -5.45 2.61
C ALA A 207 25.01 -5.71 3.95
N ASP A 208 25.75 -6.27 4.91
CA ASP A 208 25.19 -6.68 6.20
C ASP A 208 24.92 -5.46 7.14
N ASP A 209 25.26 -4.25 6.70
CA ASP A 209 25.20 -3.00 7.47
C ASP A 209 23.95 -2.14 7.18
N ARG A 210 23.00 -2.65 6.40
CA ARG A 210 21.82 -1.87 5.99
C ARG A 210 20.62 -2.76 5.67
N PRO A 211 19.39 -2.25 5.81
CA PRO A 211 18.19 -2.98 5.44
C PRO A 211 17.97 -2.92 3.93
N TYR A 212 17.34 -3.97 3.41
CA TYR A 212 16.94 -4.06 2.00
C TYR A 212 15.45 -4.31 1.86
N ILE A 213 14.86 -3.73 0.81
CA ILE A 213 13.50 -4.06 0.38
C ILE A 213 13.56 -4.68 -1.00
N GLY A 214 13.16 -5.95 -1.10
CA GLY A 214 12.87 -6.62 -2.36
C GLY A 214 11.41 -6.42 -2.74
N ILE A 215 11.16 -6.04 -3.99
CA ILE A 215 9.82 -5.95 -4.55
C ILE A 215 9.69 -6.97 -5.67
N LEU A 216 8.79 -7.92 -5.49
CA LEU A 216 8.40 -8.92 -6.48
C LEU A 216 7.16 -8.44 -7.22
N TYR A 217 7.24 -8.38 -8.54
CA TYR A 217 6.16 -7.85 -9.38
C TYR A 217 6.09 -8.58 -10.71
N LEU A 218 4.92 -8.47 -11.36
CA LEU A 218 4.71 -8.96 -12.71
C LEU A 218 4.97 -7.83 -13.69
N ASN A 219 5.75 -8.11 -14.72
CA ASN A 219 5.94 -7.21 -15.85
C ASN A 219 4.93 -7.61 -16.92
N GLU A 220 3.87 -6.81 -17.09
CA GLU A 220 2.84 -7.07 -18.09
C GLU A 220 3.39 -6.70 -19.48
N GLY A 221 3.70 -7.72 -20.28
CA GLY A 221 4.12 -7.62 -21.68
C GLY A 221 3.60 -8.82 -22.46
N ARG A 222 4.12 -9.08 -23.69
CA ARG A 222 3.69 -10.24 -24.51
C ARG A 222 3.82 -11.60 -23.82
N ARG A 223 4.65 -11.68 -22.77
CA ARG A 223 4.77 -12.83 -21.86
C ARG A 223 4.84 -12.31 -20.44
N GLU A 224 4.08 -12.94 -19.54
CA GLU A 224 4.17 -12.75 -18.10
C GLU A 224 5.62 -13.00 -17.65
N ASN A 225 6.28 -11.95 -17.15
CA ASN A 225 7.65 -12.06 -16.64
C ASN A 225 7.72 -11.53 -15.21
N TYR A 226 7.97 -12.43 -14.27
CA TYR A 226 8.22 -12.05 -12.89
C TYR A 226 9.57 -11.35 -12.76
N ARG A 227 9.59 -10.29 -11.97
CA ARG A 227 10.77 -9.47 -11.72
C ARG A 227 10.92 -9.23 -10.23
N LEU A 228 12.17 -9.19 -9.80
CA LEU A 228 12.55 -8.84 -8.45
C LEU A 228 13.46 -7.61 -8.52
N ARG A 229 13.11 -6.57 -7.75
CA ARG A 229 13.94 -5.38 -7.63
C ARG A 229 14.27 -5.11 -6.18
N PHE A 230 15.56 -4.96 -5.88
CA PHE A 230 16.03 -4.53 -4.58
C PHE A 230 16.21 -3.03 -4.54
N PHE A 231 15.67 -2.42 -3.48
CA PHE A 231 15.93 -1.03 -3.12
C PHE A 231 16.93 -1.02 -1.98
N ARG A 232 17.99 -0.23 -2.21
CA ARG A 232 18.97 0.15 -1.20
C ARG A 232 18.63 1.56 -0.72
N ASN A 233 19.01 1.87 0.52
CA ASN A 233 18.96 3.21 1.11
C ASN A 233 17.59 3.62 1.71
N LEU A 234 17.13 2.85 2.72
CA LEU A 234 16.00 3.28 3.56
C LEU A 234 16.37 4.43 4.53
N ASN A 235 17.65 4.81 4.59
CA ASN A 235 18.12 5.91 5.43
C ASN A 235 17.49 7.26 5.05
N LEU A 236 16.82 7.37 3.89
CA LEU A 236 16.01 8.53 3.54
C LEU A 236 14.97 8.88 4.62
N LEU A 237 14.46 7.89 5.35
CA LEU A 237 13.53 8.11 6.46
C LEU A 237 14.23 8.40 7.80
N ARG A 238 15.50 8.01 7.96
CA ARG A 238 16.23 8.15 9.24
C ARG A 238 16.70 9.58 9.51
N ASN A 239 16.84 10.42 8.49
CA ASN A 239 17.43 11.76 8.63
C ASN A 239 16.41 12.87 8.96
N THR A 240 15.10 12.62 8.81
CA THR A 240 14.07 13.65 9.04
C THR A 240 13.72 13.83 10.52
N SER A 241 13.95 12.83 11.38
CA SER A 241 13.62 12.91 12.81
C SER A 241 14.53 13.83 13.62
N THR A 242 15.69 14.23 13.09
CA THR A 242 16.70 14.98 13.86
C THR A 242 16.59 16.51 13.70
N GLN A 243 15.70 17.02 12.83
CA GLN A 243 15.60 18.46 12.57
C GLN A 243 14.45 19.18 13.30
N GLU A 244 13.63 18.48 14.10
CA GLU A 244 12.49 19.08 14.81
C GLU A 244 12.58 18.99 16.36
N SER A 245 13.78 18.73 16.91
CA SER A 245 14.03 18.76 18.36
C SER A 245 14.63 20.08 18.83
#